data_AF-A0A520J2A3-F1
#
_entry.id   AF-A0A520J2A3-F1
#
_cell.length_a   1.000
_cell.length_b   1.000
_cell.length_c   1.000
_cell.angle_alpha   90.00
_cell.angle_beta   90.00
_cell.angle_gamma   90.00
#
_symmetry.space_group_name_H-M   'P 1'
#
loop_
_entity.id
_entity.type
_entity.pdbx_description
1 polymer ?
#
loop_
_entity_poly.entity_id
_entity_poly.type
_entity_poly.pdbx_seq_one_letter_code
_entity_poly.pdbx_strand_id
1 'polypeptide(L)'
;LNGKAIPKLRIADFTIPLTENFNAEKCGAPYVDVVANVQICRYPRFRETLPGGRSYEVLDQAELPDRDDTGLYTIPAGHIFVMGDNRDDSGDSRFPAPQGMGYVPLENVEGKAVVNFFSTDGDAEWLKPWTWVSAARWSRIGEGF
;
A
#
# COMPACT_ATOMS: atom_id res chain seq x y z
N LEU A 1 10.24 16.15 -0.41
CA LEU A 1 11.66 15.74 -0.52
C LEU A 1 12.56 16.97 -0.65
N ASN A 2 13.58 17.09 0.20
CA ASN A 2 14.55 18.21 0.20
C ASN A 2 13.88 19.61 0.18
N GLY A 3 12.87 19.81 1.04
CA GLY A 3 12.15 21.09 1.15
C GLY A 3 11.03 21.31 0.12
N LYS A 4 10.83 20.42 -0.85
CA LYS A 4 9.74 20.51 -1.83
C LYS A 4 8.71 19.40 -1.63
N ALA A 5 7.44 19.76 -1.52
CA ALA A 5 6.35 18.78 -1.51
C ALA A 5 6.33 17.96 -2.81
N ILE A 6 6.08 16.65 -2.70
CA ILE A 6 5.89 15.80 -3.88
C ILE A 6 4.43 15.94 -4.31
N PRO A 7 4.14 16.32 -5.56
CA PRO A 7 2.75 16.45 -5.99
C PRO A 7 2.07 15.08 -6.06
N LYS A 8 0.85 15.00 -5.50
CA LYS A 8 -0.06 13.86 -5.64
C LYS A 8 -0.98 14.13 -6.84
N LEU A 9 -0.82 13.37 -7.93
CA LEU A 9 -1.74 13.45 -9.08
C LEU A 9 -2.82 12.38 -8.93
N ARG A 10 -4.09 12.77 -8.77
CA ARG A 10 -5.20 11.80 -8.74
C ARG A 10 -5.29 11.05 -10.06
N ILE A 11 -5.35 9.72 -9.99
CA ILE A 11 -5.57 8.83 -11.12
C ILE A 11 -6.85 8.00 -10.88
N ALA A 12 -7.13 7.04 -11.76
CA ALA A 12 -8.28 6.16 -11.58
C ALA A 12 -8.20 5.45 -10.22
N ASP A 13 -9.31 5.46 -9.49
CA ASP A 13 -9.40 4.86 -8.16
C ASP A 13 -9.01 3.39 -8.17
N PHE A 14 -8.47 2.94 -7.05
CA PHE A 14 -8.20 1.54 -6.82
C PHE A 14 -9.47 0.84 -6.38
N THR A 15 -9.81 -0.28 -7.02
CA THR A 15 -11.01 -1.05 -6.70
C THR A 15 -10.68 -2.51 -6.50
N ILE A 16 -11.24 -3.12 -5.46
CA ILE A 16 -11.17 -4.56 -5.22
C ILE A 16 -12.52 -5.11 -4.79
N PRO A 17 -12.90 -6.34 -5.17
CA PRO A 17 -14.10 -6.97 -4.66
C PRO A 17 -13.99 -7.20 -3.15
N LEU A 18 -15.10 -7.06 -2.43
CA LEU A 18 -15.15 -7.50 -1.03
C LEU A 18 -15.19 -9.03 -0.98
N THR A 19 -14.39 -9.60 -0.09
CA THR A 19 -14.30 -11.05 0.16
C THR A 19 -14.44 -11.32 1.66
N GLU A 20 -14.53 -12.59 2.06
CA GLU A 20 -14.49 -12.94 3.50
C GLU A 20 -13.19 -12.46 4.17
N ASN A 21 -12.07 -12.51 3.43
CA ASN A 21 -10.77 -12.08 3.90
C ASN A 21 -10.59 -10.55 3.87
N PHE A 22 -11.30 -9.83 3.02
CA PHE A 22 -11.31 -8.37 2.94
C PHE A 22 -12.75 -7.86 2.86
N ASN A 23 -13.41 -7.79 4.01
CA ASN A 23 -14.82 -7.46 4.15
C ASN A 23 -15.07 -5.94 4.22
N ALA A 24 -16.35 -5.55 4.31
CA ALA A 24 -16.77 -4.15 4.38
C ALA A 24 -16.21 -3.40 5.60
N GLU A 25 -15.98 -4.10 6.72
CA GLU A 25 -15.39 -3.51 7.92
C GLU A 25 -13.93 -3.12 7.67
N LYS A 26 -13.13 -4.01 7.07
CA LYS A 26 -11.75 -3.71 6.68
C LYS A 26 -11.66 -2.65 5.59
N CYS A 27 -12.64 -2.62 4.67
CA CYS A 27 -12.72 -1.58 3.67
C CYS A 27 -12.96 -0.19 4.29
N GLY A 28 -13.78 -0.14 5.35
CA GLY A 28 -14.25 1.10 5.96
C GLY A 28 -15.50 1.62 5.25
N ALA A 29 -16.53 1.95 6.02
CA ALA A 29 -17.85 2.31 5.50
C ALA A 29 -17.87 3.40 4.40
N PRO A 30 -17.05 4.46 4.46
CA PRO A 30 -17.02 5.48 3.40
C PRO A 30 -16.51 4.99 2.04
N TYR A 31 -15.80 3.86 2.00
CA TYR A 31 -15.11 3.36 0.80
C TYR A 31 -15.78 2.13 0.19
N VAL A 32 -16.86 1.64 0.83
CA VAL A 32 -17.69 0.57 0.27
C VAL A 32 -18.55 1.14 -0.85
N ASP A 33 -18.48 0.51 -2.02
CA ASP A 33 -19.30 0.87 -3.18
C ASP A 33 -19.92 -0.38 -3.84
N VAL A 34 -20.86 -0.16 -4.76
CA VAL A 34 -21.51 -1.22 -5.54
C VAL A 34 -21.35 -0.94 -7.03
N VAL A 35 -20.70 -1.85 -7.74
CA VAL A 35 -20.56 -1.78 -9.20
C VAL A 35 -21.18 -3.02 -9.81
N ALA A 36 -22.15 -2.85 -10.71
CA ALA A 36 -22.85 -3.96 -11.38
C ALA A 36 -23.40 -5.03 -10.40
N ASN A 37 -24.02 -4.58 -9.30
CA ASN A 37 -24.56 -5.41 -8.21
C ASN A 37 -23.51 -6.21 -7.41
N VAL A 38 -22.22 -5.92 -7.56
CA VAL A 38 -21.13 -6.50 -6.77
C VAL A 38 -20.61 -5.45 -5.79
N GLN A 39 -20.51 -5.81 -4.50
CA GLN A 39 -19.87 -4.95 -3.52
C GLN A 39 -18.36 -4.93 -3.70
N ILE A 40 -17.80 -3.72 -3.70
CA ILE A 40 -16.37 -3.49 -3.85
C ILE A 40 -15.89 -2.53 -2.77
N CYS A 41 -14.58 -2.53 -2.53
CA CYS A 41 -13.88 -1.43 -1.89
C CYS A 41 -13.29 -0.52 -2.96
N ARG A 42 -13.52 0.79 -2.85
CA ARG A 42 -12.94 1.81 -3.74
C ARG A 42 -12.15 2.83 -2.93
N TYR A 43 -10.84 2.88 -3.17
CA TYR A 43 -9.97 3.89 -2.58
C TYR A 43 -9.49 4.90 -3.63
N PRO A 44 -9.41 6.19 -3.27
CA PRO A 44 -8.60 7.15 -3.99
C PRO A 44 -7.20 6.61 -4.28
N ARG A 45 -6.74 6.78 -5.52
CA ARG A 45 -5.37 6.41 -5.93
C ARG A 45 -4.70 7.58 -6.60
N PHE A 46 -3.44 7.80 -6.25
CA PHE A 46 -2.63 8.90 -6.74
C PHE A 46 -1.33 8.38 -7.34
N ARG A 47 -0.76 9.18 -8.23
CA ARG A 47 0.59 8.99 -8.73
C ARG A 47 1.50 10.06 -8.15
N GLU A 48 2.55 9.63 -7.47
CA GLU A 48 3.61 10.51 -7.00
C GLU A 48 4.85 10.29 -7.86
N THR A 49 5.55 11.37 -8.23
CA THR A 49 6.79 11.28 -9.00
C THR A 49 7.92 11.95 -8.24
N LEU A 50 8.92 11.16 -7.87
CA LEU A 50 10.05 11.64 -7.10
C LEU A 50 11.00 12.47 -7.97
N PRO A 51 11.81 13.35 -7.36
CA PRO A 51 12.98 13.95 -8.00
C PRO A 51 13.89 12.82 -8.50
N GLY A 52 14.04 12.69 -9.82
CA GLY A 52 14.66 11.53 -10.48
C GLY A 52 13.72 10.78 -11.41
N GLY A 53 12.43 11.13 -11.43
CA GLY A 53 11.46 10.67 -12.43
C GLY A 53 10.81 9.32 -12.11
N ARG A 54 11.22 8.63 -11.04
CA ARG A 54 10.55 7.40 -10.61
C ARG A 54 9.19 7.74 -10.01
N SER A 55 8.16 7.03 -10.47
CA SER A 55 6.79 7.22 -10.02
C SER A 55 6.28 6.03 -9.24
N TYR A 56 5.36 6.30 -8.30
CA TYR A 56 4.69 5.31 -7.46
C TYR A 56 3.19 5.56 -7.48
N GLU A 57 2.41 4.48 -7.46
CA GLU A 57 0.97 4.57 -7.23
C GLU A 57 0.69 4.36 -5.75
N VAL A 58 -0.04 5.29 -5.15
CA VAL A 58 -0.26 5.34 -3.71
C VAL A 58 -1.74 5.47 -3.42
N LEU A 59 -2.20 4.88 -2.32
CA LEU A 59 -3.54 5.06 -1.79
C LEU A 59 -3.46 6.07 -0.65
N ASP A 60 -4.42 6.98 -0.65
CA ASP A 60 -4.51 8.09 0.29
C ASP A 60 -5.99 8.41 0.46
N GLN A 61 -6.59 7.86 1.50
CA GLN A 61 -8.02 7.62 1.61
C GLN A 61 -8.78 8.88 2.03
N ALA A 62 -8.19 9.65 2.96
CA ALA A 62 -8.79 10.87 3.49
C ALA A 62 -7.72 11.94 3.72
N GLU A 63 -8.13 13.21 3.71
CA GLU A 63 -7.26 14.29 4.18
C GLU A 63 -7.10 14.17 5.70
N LEU A 64 -5.93 13.70 6.13
CA LEU A 64 -5.57 13.48 7.52
C LEU A 64 -4.34 14.34 7.84
N PRO A 65 -4.52 15.60 8.28
CA PRO A 65 -3.41 16.55 8.47
C PRO A 65 -2.25 15.98 9.31
N ASP A 66 -2.57 15.21 10.35
CA ASP A 66 -1.57 14.58 11.24
C ASP A 66 -0.69 13.52 10.54
N ARG A 67 -1.05 13.11 9.32
CA ARG A 67 -0.38 12.07 8.50
C ARG A 67 0.09 12.58 7.14
N ASP A 68 -0.64 13.55 6.59
CA ASP A 68 -0.39 14.19 5.30
C ASP A 68 0.62 15.33 5.41
N ASP A 69 0.50 16.15 6.46
CA ASP A 69 1.34 17.33 6.68
C ASP A 69 2.48 16.98 7.64
N THR A 70 3.50 16.32 7.10
CA THR A 70 4.68 15.98 7.88
C THR A 70 5.71 17.12 7.93
N GLY A 71 6.44 17.22 9.04
CA GLY A 71 7.63 18.07 9.11
C GLY A 71 8.77 17.61 8.18
N LEU A 72 9.87 18.36 8.19
CA LEU A 72 11.10 17.94 7.50
C LEU A 72 11.83 16.87 8.32
N TYR A 73 12.16 15.76 7.66
CA TYR A 73 12.97 14.69 8.24
C TYR A 73 14.43 14.84 7.81
N THR A 74 15.34 14.80 8.78
CA THR A 74 16.79 14.68 8.56
C THR A 74 17.20 13.27 8.90
N ILE A 75 17.39 12.44 7.87
CA ILE A 75 17.71 11.02 8.03
C ILE A 75 19.15 10.88 8.56
N PRO A 76 19.38 10.24 9.70
CA PRO A 76 20.72 10.01 10.21
C PRO A 76 21.58 9.18 9.26
N ALA A 77 22.90 9.36 9.31
CA ALA A 77 23.81 8.49 8.58
C ALA A 77 23.56 7.01 8.94
N GLY A 78 23.66 6.13 7.95
CA GLY A 78 23.40 4.70 8.14
C GLY A 78 21.93 4.31 8.26
N HIS A 79 20.98 5.23 8.04
CA HIS A 79 19.55 4.97 8.12
C HIS A 79 18.83 5.27 6.79
N ILE A 80 17.61 4.76 6.65
CA ILE A 80 16.67 5.06 5.57
C ILE A 80 15.32 5.52 6.12
N PHE A 81 14.57 6.20 5.25
CA PHE A 81 13.19 6.58 5.47
C PHE A 81 12.32 5.84 4.46
N VAL A 82 11.38 5.04 4.96
CA VAL A 82 10.48 4.23 4.14
C VAL A 82 9.04 4.68 4.33
N MET A 83 8.25 4.58 3.28
CA MET A 83 6.82 4.88 3.30
C MET A 83 6.08 3.74 2.60
N GLY A 84 4.91 3.38 3.13
CA GLY A 84 4.03 2.41 2.48
C GLY A 84 3.26 3.05 1.33
N ASP A 85 2.89 2.25 0.33
CA ASP A 85 2.06 2.73 -0.78
C ASP A 85 0.61 2.99 -0.34
N ASN A 86 0.10 2.24 0.67
CA ASN A 86 -1.18 2.55 1.31
C ASN A 86 -0.95 3.51 2.48
N ARG A 87 -1.01 4.82 2.22
CA ARG A 87 -0.49 5.87 3.12
C ARG A 87 -1.23 5.96 4.43
N ASP A 88 -2.55 5.83 4.43
CA ASP A 88 -3.36 5.94 5.65
C ASP A 88 -3.36 4.68 6.50
N ASP A 89 -3.02 3.53 5.91
CA ASP A 89 -2.94 2.25 6.61
C ASP A 89 -1.48 1.77 6.78
N SER A 90 -0.53 2.70 6.88
CA SER A 90 0.90 2.39 6.97
C SER A 90 1.55 3.00 8.21
N GLY A 91 2.00 2.12 9.12
CA GLY A 91 2.85 2.47 10.27
C GLY A 91 4.32 2.63 9.88
N ASP A 92 4.61 3.53 8.95
CA ASP A 92 5.94 3.70 8.36
C ASP A 92 6.82 4.76 9.06
N SER A 93 7.91 5.19 8.42
CA SER A 93 8.90 6.10 9.01
C SER A 93 8.36 7.49 9.36
N ARG A 94 7.16 7.86 8.87
CA ARG A 94 6.52 9.11 9.28
C ARG A 94 6.19 9.15 10.77
N PHE A 95 5.94 7.98 11.37
CA PHE A 95 5.48 7.85 12.75
C PHE A 95 6.56 7.19 13.63
N PRO A 96 6.84 7.74 14.83
CA PRO A 96 7.72 7.09 15.79
C PRO A 96 7.07 5.84 16.41
N ALA A 97 7.89 4.96 16.98
CA ALA A 97 7.40 3.84 17.78
C ALA A 97 6.57 4.35 18.98
N PRO A 98 5.47 3.67 19.36
CA PRO A 98 5.02 2.36 18.85
C PRO A 98 4.08 2.43 17.63
N GLN A 99 3.76 3.62 17.12
CA GLN A 99 2.76 3.81 16.06
C GLN A 99 3.31 3.48 14.67
N GLY A 100 4.60 3.73 14.46
CA GLY A 100 5.34 3.30 13.28
C GLY A 100 6.75 2.86 13.63
N MET A 101 7.64 2.89 12.63
CA MET A 101 9.02 2.42 12.77
C MET A 101 10.06 3.54 12.90
N GLY A 102 9.71 4.79 12.61
CA GLY A 102 10.70 5.87 12.49
C GLY A 102 11.79 5.56 11.45
N TYR A 103 12.99 6.09 11.65
CA TYR A 103 14.13 5.82 10.76
C TYR A 103 14.60 4.37 10.90
N VAL A 104 14.86 3.70 9.79
CA VAL A 104 15.27 2.29 9.77
C VAL A 104 16.79 2.20 9.57
N PRO A 105 17.55 1.56 10.47
CA PRO A 105 18.96 1.26 10.25
C PRO A 105 19.18 0.43 8.98
N LEU A 106 20.18 0.78 8.17
CA LEU A 106 20.50 0.05 6.94
C LEU A 106 20.87 -1.42 7.20
N GLU A 107 21.43 -1.73 8.36
CA GLU A 107 21.75 -3.11 8.79
C GLU A 107 20.50 -3.99 8.97
N ASN A 108 19.32 -3.39 9.14
CA ASN A 108 18.05 -4.12 9.21
C ASN A 108 17.45 -4.38 7.81
N VAL A 109 18.09 -3.91 6.74
CA VAL A 109 17.62 -4.09 5.36
C VAL A 109 18.17 -5.39 4.80
N GLU A 110 17.31 -6.41 4.73
CA GLU A 110 17.69 -7.72 4.20
C GLU A 110 17.79 -7.76 2.67
N GLY A 111 16.94 -7.02 1.97
CA GLY A 111 16.96 -7.04 0.51
C GLY A 111 15.82 -6.26 -0.16
N LYS A 112 15.80 -6.36 -1.49
CA LYS A 112 14.78 -5.74 -2.34
C LYS A 112 13.76 -6.77 -2.80
N ALA A 113 12.47 -6.46 -2.65
CA ALA A 113 11.39 -7.22 -3.30
C ALA A 113 11.46 -7.03 -4.82
N VAL A 114 11.47 -8.13 -5.58
CA VAL A 114 11.68 -8.10 -7.04
C VAL A 114 10.56 -8.73 -7.86
N VAL A 115 9.79 -9.66 -7.29
CA VAL A 115 8.74 -10.38 -8.00
C VAL A 115 7.65 -10.89 -7.07
N ASN A 116 6.41 -10.84 -7.53
CA ASN A 116 5.29 -11.55 -6.93
C ASN A 116 5.37 -13.04 -7.29
N PHE A 117 5.94 -13.86 -6.39
CA PHE A 117 6.06 -15.30 -6.62
C PHE A 117 4.71 -16.04 -6.59
N PHE A 118 3.82 -15.64 -5.68
CA PHE A 118 2.49 -16.27 -5.55
C PHE A 118 1.47 -15.27 -4.98
N SER A 119 0.21 -15.38 -5.39
CA SER A 119 -0.88 -14.52 -4.94
C SER A 119 -2.22 -15.24 -5.01
N THR A 120 -3.04 -15.10 -3.96
CA THR A 120 -4.38 -15.68 -3.85
C THR A 120 -5.41 -14.61 -3.51
N ASP A 121 -6.69 -14.89 -3.76
CA ASP A 121 -7.81 -14.05 -3.35
C ASP A 121 -8.26 -14.24 -1.90
N GLY A 122 -7.71 -15.26 -1.23
CA GLY A 122 -7.97 -15.61 0.14
C GLY A 122 -8.80 -16.90 0.30
N ASP A 123 -9.36 -17.44 -0.78
CA ASP A 123 -10.20 -18.64 -0.72
C ASP A 123 -9.37 -19.96 -0.75
N ALA A 124 -8.04 -19.84 -0.68
CA ALA A 124 -7.12 -20.96 -0.65
C ALA A 124 -7.09 -21.62 0.74
N GLU A 125 -7.42 -22.91 0.80
CA GLU A 125 -7.35 -23.72 2.01
C GLU A 125 -6.08 -24.58 2.03
N TRP A 126 -5.29 -24.48 3.09
CA TRP A 126 -3.97 -25.14 3.19
C TRP A 126 -4.01 -26.66 2.91
N LEU A 127 -5.01 -27.37 3.39
CA LEU A 127 -5.09 -28.84 3.22
C LEU A 127 -5.74 -29.28 1.90
N LYS A 128 -6.23 -28.34 1.07
CA LYS A 128 -6.96 -28.62 -0.16
C LYS A 128 -6.23 -27.97 -1.35
N PRO A 129 -5.17 -28.58 -1.89
CA PRO A 129 -4.30 -27.95 -2.87
C PRO A 129 -5.00 -27.53 -4.18
N TRP A 130 -6.12 -28.17 -4.54
CA TRP A 130 -6.93 -27.75 -5.68
C TRP A 130 -7.53 -26.35 -5.51
N THR A 131 -7.79 -25.91 -4.26
CA THR A 131 -8.30 -24.56 -3.97
C THR A 131 -7.23 -23.48 -4.21
N TRP A 132 -5.95 -23.83 -4.11
CA TRP A 132 -4.86 -22.87 -4.35
C TRP A 132 -4.82 -22.43 -5.81
N VAL A 133 -5.11 -23.36 -6.72
CA VAL A 133 -5.15 -23.11 -8.17
C VAL A 133 -6.37 -22.27 -8.53
N SER A 134 -7.55 -22.56 -7.94
CA SER A 134 -8.77 -21.79 -8.21
C SER A 134 -8.71 -20.38 -7.61
N ALA A 135 -8.12 -20.23 -6.42
CA ALA A 135 -7.96 -18.94 -5.72
C ALA A 135 -6.78 -18.10 -6.25
N ALA A 136 -5.97 -18.64 -7.16
CA ALA A 136 -4.76 -17.96 -7.64
C ALA A 136 -5.11 -16.71 -8.46
N ARG A 137 -4.53 -15.57 -8.07
CA ARG A 137 -4.58 -14.33 -8.84
C ARG A 137 -3.51 -14.34 -9.92
N TRP A 138 -3.74 -15.13 -10.97
CA TRP A 138 -2.75 -15.38 -12.04
C TRP A 138 -2.16 -14.12 -12.66
N SER A 139 -2.94 -13.04 -12.79
CA SER A 139 -2.48 -11.76 -13.33
C SER A 139 -1.40 -11.07 -12.49
N ARG A 140 -1.24 -11.42 -11.22
CA ARG A 140 -0.24 -10.85 -10.31
C ARG A 140 1.05 -11.66 -10.24
N ILE A 141 1.00 -12.94 -10.63
CA ILE A 141 2.15 -13.84 -10.49
C ILE A 141 3.18 -13.53 -11.57
N GLY A 142 4.43 -13.34 -11.17
CA GLY A 142 5.53 -12.96 -12.06
C GLY A 142 5.65 -11.45 -12.32
N GLU A 143 4.74 -10.64 -11.77
CA GLU A 143 4.83 -9.17 -11.81
C GLU A 143 6.01 -8.68 -10.95
N GLY A 144 6.80 -7.73 -11.46
CA GLY A 144 7.95 -7.13 -10.77
C GLY A 144 7.69 -5.71 -10.25
N PHE A 145 8.68 -5.12 -9.56
CA PHE A 145 8.60 -3.82 -8.86
C PHE A 145 9.72 -2.82 -9.25
#